data_AF-A0A849FKU2-F1
#
_entry.id   AF-A0A849FKU2-F1
#
_cell.length_a   1.000
_cell.length_b   1.000
_cell.length_c   1.000
_cell.angle_alpha   90.00
_cell.angle_beta   90.00
_cell.angle_gamma   90.00
#
_symmetry.space_group_name_H-M   'P 1'
#
loop_
_entity.id
_entity.type
_entity.pdbx_description
1 polymer ?
#
loop_
_entity_poly.entity_id
_entity_poly.type
_entity_poly.pdbx_seq_one_letter_code
_entity_poly.pdbx_strand_id
1 'polypeptide(L)'
;NIAKVIYQPGGYFMAPDDKEIIGDVGNVLFSNGWIADDNGDVYIYYASSDTRMHVAKSSIPILMDYCKNTPEDKLTSSGSVTHILNLIEKNKGLY
;
A
#
# COMPACT_ATOMS: atom_id res chain seq x y z
N ASN A 1 -9.81 -18.57 -12.74
CA ASN A 1 -10.20 -18.92 -11.36
C ASN A 1 -9.90 -17.72 -10.48
N ILE A 2 -10.93 -17.09 -9.89
CA ILE A 2 -10.78 -15.89 -9.05
C ILE A 2 -10.05 -16.13 -7.73
N ALA A 3 -9.96 -17.40 -7.28
CA ALA A 3 -9.28 -17.76 -6.04
C ALA A 3 -7.74 -17.78 -6.16
N LYS A 4 -7.18 -17.62 -7.36
CA LYS A 4 -5.74 -17.66 -7.59
C LYS A 4 -5.14 -16.27 -7.35
N VAL A 5 -4.25 -16.14 -6.36
CA VAL A 5 -3.41 -14.95 -6.19
C VAL A 5 -2.41 -14.87 -7.34
N ILE A 6 -2.32 -13.70 -7.98
CA ILE A 6 -1.41 -13.44 -9.10
C ILE A 6 -0.36 -12.35 -8.80
N TYR A 7 -0.59 -11.53 -7.76
CA TYR A 7 0.32 -10.51 -7.28
C TYR A 7 0.13 -10.34 -5.77
N GLN A 8 1.22 -10.25 -5.00
CA GLN A 8 1.21 -10.06 -3.55
C GLN A 8 2.37 -9.14 -3.13
N PRO A 9 2.19 -7.81 -3.17
CA PRO A 9 3.24 -6.87 -2.79
C PRO A 9 3.64 -7.06 -1.33
N GLY A 10 4.93 -6.93 -1.02
CA GLY A 10 5.41 -7.01 0.35
C GLY A 10 5.06 -5.77 1.18
N GLY A 11 4.79 -5.97 2.47
CA GLY A 11 4.49 -4.88 3.41
C GLY A 11 3.03 -4.40 3.39
N TYR A 12 2.80 -3.26 4.04
CA TYR A 12 1.48 -2.61 4.08
C TYR A 12 1.25 -1.77 2.82
N PHE A 13 -0.02 -1.66 2.41
CA PHE A 13 -0.43 -0.65 1.43
C PHE A 13 -0.55 0.74 2.08
N MET A 14 -1.17 0.80 3.26
CA MET A 14 -1.29 2.01 4.09
C MET A 14 -1.08 1.64 5.56
N ALA A 15 -0.50 2.57 6.32
CA ALA A 15 -0.31 2.46 7.77
C ALA A 15 -0.60 3.83 8.42
N PRO A 16 -0.97 3.87 9.71
CA PRO A 16 -1.31 5.13 10.37
C PRO A 16 -0.13 6.11 10.40
N ASP A 17 -0.40 7.39 10.12
CA ASP A 17 0.52 8.49 10.41
C ASP A 17 0.44 8.98 11.88
N ASP A 18 1.26 9.98 12.22
CA ASP A 18 1.35 10.54 13.59
C ASP A 18 0.00 10.99 14.19
N LYS A 19 -0.95 11.44 13.37
CA LYS A 19 -2.28 11.86 13.83
C LYS A 19 -3.25 10.69 13.84
N GLU A 20 -3.09 9.77 12.91
CA GLU A 20 -3.94 8.60 12.72
C GLU A 20 -3.71 7.53 13.79
N ILE A 21 -2.54 7.51 14.48
CA ILE A 21 -2.28 6.59 15.60
C ILE A 21 -3.10 6.93 16.87
N ILE A 22 -3.74 8.10 16.95
CA ILE A 22 -4.44 8.56 18.16
C ILE A 22 -5.96 8.42 17.99
N GLY A 23 -6.60 7.65 18.89
CA GLY A 23 -8.05 7.51 18.97
C GLY A 23 -8.48 6.48 20.00
N ASP A 24 -9.76 6.12 19.97
CA ASP A 24 -10.37 5.14 20.88
C ASP A 24 -9.65 3.78 20.82
N VAL A 25 -9.20 3.37 19.64
CA VAL A 25 -8.37 2.19 19.42
C VAL A 25 -7.11 2.59 18.67
N GLY A 26 -6.08 3.02 19.40
CA GLY A 26 -4.87 3.59 18.81
C GLY A 26 -4.13 2.66 17.83
N ASN A 27 -3.39 3.27 16.91
CA ASN A 27 -2.53 2.61 15.91
C ASN A 27 -3.27 1.65 14.95
N VAL A 28 -4.48 2.05 14.52
CA VAL A 28 -5.29 1.28 13.55
C VAL A 28 -5.61 2.12 12.33
N LEU A 29 -5.44 1.54 11.14
CA LEU A 29 -6.18 1.93 9.95
C LEU A 29 -7.10 0.78 9.53
N PHE A 30 -8.32 1.10 9.13
CA PHE A 30 -9.27 0.11 8.63
C PHE A 30 -10.10 0.67 7.48
N SER A 31 -10.31 -0.12 6.42
CA SER A 31 -11.15 0.26 5.30
C SER A 31 -12.14 -0.85 4.97
N ASN A 32 -13.38 -0.44 4.72
CA ASN A 32 -14.49 -1.29 4.30
C ASN A 32 -15.22 -0.73 3.07
N GLY A 33 -14.64 0.26 2.39
CA GLY A 33 -15.28 0.90 1.25
C GLY A 33 -14.34 1.76 0.42
N TRP A 34 -14.51 1.66 -0.90
CA TRP A 34 -13.90 2.56 -1.87
C TRP A 34 -14.87 2.83 -3.02
N ILE A 35 -14.62 3.87 -3.79
CA ILE A 35 -15.35 4.18 -5.03
C ILE A 35 -14.33 4.30 -6.15
N ALA A 36 -14.52 3.52 -7.21
CA ALA A 36 -13.83 3.72 -8.49
C ALA A 36 -14.76 4.48 -9.42
N ASP A 37 -14.36 5.68 -9.83
CA ASP A 37 -15.11 6.57 -10.70
C ASP A 37 -14.84 6.23 -12.18
N ASP A 38 -15.77 6.62 -13.06
CA ASP A 38 -15.71 6.33 -14.50
C ASP A 38 -14.52 7.03 -15.18
N ASN A 39 -14.01 8.10 -14.58
CA ASN A 39 -12.81 8.81 -15.04
C ASN A 39 -11.50 8.09 -14.67
N GLY A 40 -11.57 6.96 -13.94
CA GLY A 40 -10.43 6.15 -13.51
C GLY A 40 -9.86 6.51 -12.13
N ASP A 41 -10.38 7.54 -11.46
CA ASP A 41 -10.05 7.87 -10.08
C ASP A 41 -10.57 6.80 -9.11
N VAL A 42 -9.83 6.58 -8.02
CA VAL A 42 -10.24 5.70 -6.92
C VAL A 42 -10.16 6.47 -5.61
N TYR A 43 -11.27 6.49 -4.87
CA TYR A 43 -11.40 7.09 -3.56
C TYR A 43 -11.51 5.99 -2.50
N ILE A 44 -10.50 5.84 -1.66
CA ILE A 44 -10.42 4.83 -0.61
C ILE A 44 -10.83 5.47 0.71
N TYR A 45 -11.95 5.03 1.28
CA TYR A 45 -12.43 5.53 2.56
C TYR A 45 -11.91 4.63 3.66
N TYR A 46 -11.18 5.20 4.61
CA TYR A 46 -10.55 4.45 5.69
C TYR A 46 -10.70 5.21 7.00
N ALA A 47 -10.94 4.47 8.08
CA ALA A 47 -10.98 4.99 9.43
C ALA A 47 -9.57 4.94 10.05
N SER A 48 -9.24 5.93 10.88
CA SER A 48 -8.08 5.88 11.76
C SER A 48 -8.50 5.75 13.23
N SER A 49 -7.87 4.82 13.92
CA SER A 49 -8.01 4.55 15.35
C SER A 49 -9.46 4.48 15.85
N ASP A 50 -10.35 3.87 15.07
CA ASP A 50 -11.79 3.73 15.31
C ASP A 50 -12.53 5.04 15.64
N THR A 51 -11.97 6.18 15.22
CA THR A 51 -12.45 7.50 15.67
C THR A 51 -12.93 8.40 14.54
N ARG A 52 -12.26 8.37 13.39
CA ARG A 52 -12.47 9.35 12.31
C ARG A 52 -12.27 8.72 10.95
N MET A 53 -13.04 9.21 9.98
CA MET A 53 -12.97 8.79 8.58
C MET A 53 -12.07 9.73 7.78
N HIS A 54 -11.30 9.14 6.87
CA HIS A 54 -10.40 9.79 5.92
C HIS A 54 -10.69 9.32 4.50
N VAL A 55 -10.08 10.00 3.53
CA VAL A 55 -10.11 9.59 2.13
C VAL A 55 -8.71 9.69 1.52
N ALA A 56 -8.26 8.61 0.88
CA ALA A 56 -7.08 8.61 0.01
C ALA A 56 -7.53 8.53 -1.44
N LYS A 57 -6.94 9.36 -2.32
CA LYS A 57 -7.21 9.34 -3.76
C LYS A 57 -6.06 8.66 -4.52
N SER A 58 -6.39 7.77 -5.44
CA SER A 58 -5.47 7.12 -6.38
C SER A 58 -6.16 6.93 -7.74
N SER A 59 -5.63 6.06 -8.59
CA SER A 59 -6.25 5.63 -9.84
C SER A 59 -6.04 4.13 -10.07
N ILE A 60 -6.90 3.49 -10.87
CA ILE A 60 -6.75 2.05 -11.19
C ILE A 60 -5.37 1.72 -11.78
N PRO A 61 -4.80 2.50 -12.72
CA PRO A 61 -3.45 2.24 -13.22
C PRO A 61 -2.37 2.27 -12.12
N ILE A 62 -2.42 3.23 -11.20
CA ILE A 62 -1.44 3.35 -10.10
C ILE A 62 -1.59 2.19 -9.11
N LEU A 63 -2.81 1.84 -8.72
CA LEU A 63 -3.06 0.73 -7.79
C LEU A 63 -2.62 -0.62 -8.39
N MET A 64 -2.87 -0.82 -9.69
CA MET A 64 -2.44 -2.02 -10.39
C MET A 64 -0.91 -2.05 -10.54
N ASP A 65 -0.27 -0.93 -10.81
CA ASP A 65 1.20 -0.82 -10.87
C ASP A 65 1.83 -1.18 -9.52
N TYR A 66 1.30 -0.62 -8.42
CA TYR A 66 1.71 -0.94 -7.06
C TYR A 66 1.67 -2.45 -6.78
N CYS A 67 0.54 -3.11 -7.08
CA CYS A 67 0.41 -4.55 -6.87
C CYS A 67 1.40 -5.37 -7.70
N LYS A 68 1.66 -4.96 -8.95
CA LYS A 68 2.48 -5.71 -9.90
C LYS A 68 3.97 -5.55 -9.69
N ASN A 69 4.40 -4.35 -9.32
CA ASN A 69 5.79 -3.93 -9.40
C ASN A 69 6.44 -3.67 -8.03
N THR A 70 5.65 -3.60 -6.95
CA THR A 70 6.22 -3.67 -5.60
C THR A 70 6.74 -5.09 -5.35
N PRO A 71 8.01 -5.26 -4.96
CA PRO A 71 8.57 -6.58 -4.70
C PRO A 71 7.76 -7.37 -3.66
N GLU A 72 7.60 -8.68 -3.88
CA GLU A 72 7.03 -9.58 -2.89
C GLU A 72 7.93 -9.69 -1.65
N ASP A 73 7.33 -9.95 -0.49
CA ASP A 73 8.09 -10.15 0.74
C ASP A 73 8.94 -11.43 0.68
N LYS A 74 10.24 -11.31 1.01
CA LYS A 74 11.17 -12.45 1.11
C LYS A 74 11.17 -13.11 2.48
N LEU A 75 10.36 -12.62 3.41
CA LEU A 75 10.13 -13.16 4.75
C LEU A 75 11.39 -13.26 5.61
N THR A 76 12.46 -12.56 5.21
CA THR A 76 13.77 -12.56 5.88
C THR A 76 14.42 -11.20 5.70
N SER A 77 15.13 -10.74 6.73
CA SER A 77 15.86 -9.46 6.69
C SER A 77 16.89 -9.43 5.54
N SER A 78 17.62 -10.53 5.33
CA SER A 78 18.60 -10.64 4.22
C SER A 78 17.94 -10.57 2.84
N GLY A 79 16.74 -11.14 2.67
CA GLY A 79 15.96 -11.02 1.45
C GLY A 79 15.49 -9.59 1.18
N SER A 80 15.02 -8.88 2.21
CA SER A 80 14.67 -7.46 2.12
C SER A 80 15.87 -6.59 1.72
N VAL A 81 17.03 -6.82 2.34
CA VAL A 81 18.28 -6.13 1.99
C VAL A 81 18.64 -6.36 0.53
N THR A 82 18.49 -7.59 0.04
CA THR A 82 18.76 -7.94 -1.36
C THR A 82 17.85 -7.15 -2.32
N HIS A 83 16.56 -7.00 -2.01
CA HIS A 83 15.65 -6.16 -2.81
C HIS A 83 16.08 -4.69 -2.85
N ILE A 84 16.47 -4.14 -1.71
CA ILE A 84 16.95 -2.75 -1.61
C ILE A 84 18.24 -2.57 -2.43
N LEU A 85 19.21 -3.47 -2.30
CA LEU A 85 20.45 -3.40 -3.05
C LEU A 85 20.21 -3.48 -4.57
N ASN A 86 19.32 -4.38 -5.02
CA ASN A 86 18.97 -4.48 -6.43
C ASN A 86 18.35 -3.17 -6.98
N LEU A 87 17.54 -2.48 -6.19
CA LEU A 87 16.99 -1.17 -6.57
C LEU A 87 18.07 -0.09 -6.62
N ILE A 88 18.98 -0.07 -5.63
CA ILE A 88 20.13 0.86 -5.61
C ILE A 88 20.98 0.67 -6.87
N GLU A 89 21.36 -0.56 -7.21
CA GLU A 89 22.17 -0.84 -8.40
C GLU A 89 21.48 -0.39 -9.70
N LYS A 90 20.16 -0.58 -9.82
CA LYS A 90 19.40 -0.09 -10.99
C LYS A 90 19.37 1.44 -11.10
N ASN A 91 19.40 2.13 -9.97
CA ASN A 91 19.36 3.59 -9.92
C ASN A 91 20.75 4.23 -10.05
N LYS A 92 21.84 3.45 -9.96
CA LYS A 92 23.20 3.97 -10.18
C LYS A 92 23.32 4.57 -11.57
N GLY A 93 23.78 5.81 -11.64
CA GLY A 93 23.95 6.56 -12.90
C GLY A 93 22.67 7.18 -13.45
N LEU A 94 21.54 7.08 -12.73
CA LEU A 94 20.32 7.85 -13.00
C LEU A 94 20.22 9.13 -12.15
N TYR A 95 21.15 9.31 -11.21
CA TYR A 95 21.34 10.52 -10.41
C TYR A 95 22.63 11.23 -10.81
#